data_AF-A0A812J0A3-F1
#
_entry.id   AF-A0A812J0A3-F1
#
_cell.length_a   1.000
_cell.length_b   1.000
_cell.length_c   1.000
_cell.angle_alpha   90.00
_cell.angle_beta   90.00
_cell.angle_gamma   90.00
#
_symmetry.space_group_name_H-M   'P 1'
#
loop_
_entity.id
_entity.type
_entity.pdbx_description
1 polymer ?
#
loop_
_entity_poly.entity_id
_entity_poly.type
_entity_poly.pdbx_seq_one_letter_code
_entity_poly.pdbx_strand_id
1 'polypeptide(L)'
;MTEIRFEESIWTVPLLLGVAELPLGWFDSLFATVLVLLNLTMQSCFTAILLTRAFMGDAFETKVRAAEVWRNSVAHDFRHLDLADTSLVSRVCLGDEALILSTTQATLIEHINGFLGLERAQFVLGSFQPGVLLCMLCIVLWTLCVYKEFRLIWTQAEIACAIPTSQRTSVQRNRFRSLSCARRCLILVMSLARAGIACILLVGGILWLARTTSIQELMLNAVALNAILDIDEFLFVGMTPAKIQETLGKLKPKHVSKGHLRSQLESAVHFSCLVSVVLVSYFLLLEPLQRIMLTIKTEMCYGNQTFVVAHNTDTQRTIGLVTVMSRDLRNDSISEIAVRAHTAASLETNPDGFSTYISFAADIDSFSERRSRTMREEASAFPFCVEPRLLNSSGDMYGDTSLQPLATQLVNTAAATVGRTGTTSCLELKDQCGRLNARLLRLVCGQTCGCTDPYSSPWYKTETQGCASTCLRIARRALASSRCQDVTSDAWQAFWSLYPAVARAYFGEGSQADLEAVVGQTVETMLSTGCEGLIGFPKDTIMDVEWCEGMPDLFRPLAHLCPQSCGCTSFSGPLPSFCPGSCAS
;
A
#
# COMPACT_ATOMS: atom_id res chain seq x y z
N MET A 1 15.23 -42.55 -48.38
CA MET A 1 16.53 -42.45 -47.68
C MET A 1 16.72 -40.99 -47.30
N THR A 2 17.11 -40.70 -46.07
CA THR A 2 17.36 -39.31 -45.61
C THR A 2 18.87 -39.09 -45.48
N GLU A 3 19.36 -38.02 -46.08
CA GLU A 3 20.74 -37.55 -45.94
C GLU A 3 20.88 -36.78 -44.63
N ILE A 4 21.81 -37.22 -43.78
CA ILE A 4 22.06 -36.58 -42.49
C ILE A 4 23.48 -36.01 -42.51
N ARG A 5 23.59 -34.68 -42.31
CA ARG A 5 24.87 -33.97 -42.19
C ARG A 5 25.36 -34.00 -40.75
N PHE A 6 26.67 -33.87 -40.55
CA PHE A 6 27.22 -33.61 -39.24
C PHE A 6 26.81 -32.20 -38.80
N GLU A 7 26.50 -32.06 -37.53
CA GLU A 7 26.12 -30.78 -36.94
C GLU A 7 27.34 -29.84 -36.85
N GLU A 8 27.15 -28.56 -37.10
CA GLU A 8 28.18 -27.53 -36.95
C GLU A 8 28.17 -26.99 -35.51
N SER A 9 28.67 -27.81 -34.58
CA SER A 9 28.69 -27.51 -33.14
C SER A 9 30.02 -27.94 -32.51
N ILE A 10 30.42 -27.29 -31.42
CA ILE A 10 31.63 -27.63 -30.64
C ILE A 10 31.64 -29.10 -30.22
N TRP A 11 30.47 -29.67 -29.94
CA TRP A 11 30.32 -31.07 -29.55
C TRP A 11 30.77 -32.06 -30.63
N THR A 12 30.84 -31.63 -31.89
CA THR A 12 31.31 -32.45 -33.01
C THR A 12 32.82 -32.32 -33.28
N VAL A 13 33.46 -31.24 -32.81
CA VAL A 13 34.88 -30.94 -33.06
C VAL A 13 35.83 -32.06 -32.60
N PRO A 14 35.61 -32.76 -31.47
CA PRO A 14 36.44 -33.90 -31.06
C PRO A 14 36.56 -35.03 -32.11
N LEU A 15 35.61 -35.13 -33.05
CA LEU A 15 35.65 -36.09 -34.15
C LEU A 15 36.85 -35.85 -35.09
N LEU A 16 37.20 -34.57 -35.30
CA LEU A 16 38.23 -34.14 -36.25
C LEU A 16 39.64 -34.13 -35.64
N LEU A 17 39.73 -34.06 -34.30
CA LEU A 17 41.01 -33.99 -33.58
C LEU A 17 41.89 -35.23 -33.84
N GLY A 18 43.15 -34.99 -34.20
CA GLY A 18 44.16 -36.03 -34.42
C GLY A 18 43.88 -36.97 -35.59
N VAL A 19 43.03 -36.59 -36.56
CA VAL A 19 42.93 -37.31 -37.84
C VAL A 19 44.16 -36.95 -38.69
N ALA A 20 45.07 -37.91 -38.92
CA ALA A 20 46.28 -37.68 -39.73
C ALA A 20 45.98 -37.30 -41.20
N GLU A 21 44.80 -37.66 -41.70
CA GLU A 21 44.35 -37.41 -43.07
C GLU A 21 43.71 -36.02 -43.27
N LEU A 22 43.51 -35.24 -42.20
CA LEU A 22 42.98 -33.87 -42.27
C LEU A 22 44.10 -32.83 -42.07
N PRO A 23 44.08 -31.70 -42.79
CA PRO A 23 45.12 -30.66 -42.70
C PRO A 23 44.95 -29.76 -41.47
N LEU A 24 44.85 -30.35 -40.28
CA LEU A 24 44.71 -29.64 -39.01
C LEU A 24 46.07 -29.45 -38.34
N GLY A 25 46.41 -28.21 -38.00
CA GLY A 25 47.62 -27.91 -37.24
C GLY A 25 47.53 -28.39 -35.80
N TRP A 26 48.69 -28.60 -35.17
CA TRP A 26 48.74 -28.94 -33.73
C TRP A 26 48.12 -27.82 -32.87
N PHE A 27 48.33 -26.55 -33.24
CA PHE A 27 47.74 -25.40 -32.56
C PHE A 27 46.21 -25.35 -32.73
N ASP A 28 45.69 -25.60 -33.94
CA ASP A 28 44.25 -25.67 -34.21
C ASP A 28 43.59 -26.76 -33.33
N SER A 29 44.28 -27.89 -33.14
CA SER A 29 43.82 -29.00 -32.30
C SER A 29 43.85 -28.68 -30.80
N LEU A 30 44.91 -28.00 -30.33
CA LEU A 30 45.01 -27.53 -28.94
C LEU A 30 43.89 -26.53 -28.65
N PHE A 31 43.71 -25.54 -29.52
CA PHE A 31 42.71 -24.50 -29.36
C PHE A 31 41.28 -25.07 -29.38
N ALA A 32 40.98 -25.98 -30.30
CA ALA A 32 39.71 -26.71 -30.34
C ALA A 32 39.44 -27.51 -29.04
N THR A 33 40.47 -28.11 -28.44
CA THR A 33 40.33 -28.82 -27.16
C THR A 33 39.97 -27.84 -26.04
N VAL A 34 40.62 -26.66 -25.99
CA VAL A 34 40.29 -25.59 -25.04
C VAL A 34 38.84 -25.12 -25.23
N LEU A 35 38.37 -24.95 -26.47
CA LEU A 35 36.99 -24.57 -26.74
C LEU A 35 35.96 -25.60 -26.26
N VAL A 36 36.24 -26.90 -26.42
CA VAL A 36 35.37 -27.96 -25.89
C VAL A 36 35.29 -27.91 -24.36
N LEU A 37 36.43 -27.72 -23.68
CA LEU A 37 36.48 -27.57 -22.22
C LEU A 37 35.77 -26.30 -21.75
N LEU A 38 35.95 -25.19 -22.47
CA LEU A 38 35.28 -23.93 -22.18
C LEU A 38 33.76 -24.07 -22.31
N ASN A 39 33.28 -24.70 -23.40
CA ASN A 39 31.86 -24.96 -23.60
C ASN A 39 31.27 -25.81 -22.47
N LEU A 40 31.94 -26.92 -22.12
CA LEU A 40 31.52 -27.79 -21.02
C LEU A 40 31.44 -27.00 -19.70
N THR A 41 32.44 -26.17 -19.44
CA THR A 41 32.50 -25.33 -18.22
C THR A 41 31.38 -24.30 -18.20
N MET A 42 31.17 -23.56 -19.30
CA MET A 42 30.13 -22.53 -19.39
C MET A 42 28.74 -23.14 -19.20
N GLN A 43 28.40 -24.20 -19.95
CA GLN A 43 27.09 -24.84 -19.83
C GLN A 43 26.87 -25.47 -18.44
N SER A 44 27.92 -26.04 -17.82
CA SER A 44 27.86 -26.56 -16.44
C SER A 44 27.67 -25.44 -15.42
N CYS A 45 28.34 -24.29 -15.59
CA CYS A 45 28.17 -23.14 -14.71
C CYS A 45 26.75 -22.56 -14.82
N PHE A 46 26.23 -22.37 -16.04
CA PHE A 46 24.87 -21.86 -16.23
C PHE A 46 23.81 -22.80 -15.65
N THR A 47 23.92 -24.11 -15.89
CA THR A 47 23.01 -25.08 -15.29
C THR A 47 23.08 -25.08 -13.76
N ALA A 48 24.28 -24.99 -13.18
CA ALA A 48 24.44 -24.89 -11.73
C ALA A 48 23.82 -23.61 -11.17
N ILE A 49 24.05 -22.45 -11.80
CA ILE A 49 23.48 -21.16 -11.40
C ILE A 49 21.95 -21.19 -11.43
N LEU A 50 21.35 -21.73 -12.50
CA LEU A 50 19.89 -21.83 -12.66
C LEU A 50 19.22 -22.64 -11.54
N LEU A 51 19.92 -23.63 -10.97
CA LEU A 51 19.39 -24.45 -9.88
C LEU A 51 19.66 -23.88 -8.48
N THR A 52 20.40 -22.78 -8.36
CA THR A 52 20.65 -22.17 -7.05
C THR A 52 19.39 -21.53 -6.46
N ARG A 53 19.26 -21.56 -5.13
CA ARG A 53 18.18 -20.87 -4.41
C ARG A 53 18.23 -19.35 -4.62
N ALA A 54 19.42 -18.77 -4.72
CA ALA A 54 19.60 -17.34 -4.96
C ALA A 54 18.95 -16.90 -6.27
N PHE A 55 19.01 -17.75 -7.31
CA PHE A 55 18.41 -17.47 -8.60
C PHE A 55 16.92 -17.84 -8.66
N MET A 56 16.54 -19.02 -8.16
CA MET A 56 15.13 -19.46 -8.19
C MET A 56 14.22 -18.79 -7.16
N GLY A 57 14.78 -18.05 -6.19
CA GLY A 57 14.06 -17.41 -5.10
C GLY A 57 13.40 -18.39 -4.11
N ASP A 58 12.76 -17.82 -3.09
CA ASP A 58 12.01 -18.57 -2.09
C ASP A 58 10.69 -19.10 -2.65
N ALA A 59 10.20 -20.19 -2.03
CA ALA A 59 8.90 -20.75 -2.38
C ALA A 59 7.78 -19.72 -2.14
N PHE A 60 6.85 -19.59 -3.09
CA PHE A 60 5.79 -18.59 -3.03
C PHE A 60 4.88 -18.75 -1.80
N GLU A 61 4.80 -19.96 -1.24
CA GLU A 61 4.07 -20.27 -0.01
C GLU A 61 4.55 -19.45 1.20
N THR A 62 5.84 -19.10 1.30
CA THR A 62 6.34 -18.27 2.40
C THR A 62 5.74 -16.85 2.38
N LYS A 63 5.28 -16.39 1.20
CA LYS A 63 4.64 -15.08 1.04
C LYS A 63 3.22 -15.05 1.61
N VAL A 64 2.55 -16.19 1.77
CA VAL A 64 1.22 -16.25 2.40
C VAL A 64 1.30 -15.77 3.84
N ARG A 65 2.27 -16.30 4.61
CA ARG A 65 2.48 -15.88 6.00
C ARG A 65 2.91 -14.43 6.10
N ALA A 66 3.74 -13.96 5.18
CA ALA A 66 4.14 -12.55 5.14
C ALA A 66 2.93 -11.63 4.87
N ALA A 67 2.01 -12.04 3.99
CA ALA A 67 0.75 -11.35 3.73
C ALA A 67 -0.14 -11.29 4.97
N GLU A 68 -0.35 -12.41 5.66
CA GLU A 68 -1.11 -12.48 6.91
C GLU A 68 -0.51 -11.60 8.01
N VAL A 69 0.80 -11.69 8.24
CA VAL A 69 1.50 -10.86 9.23
C VAL A 69 1.34 -9.38 8.89
N TRP A 70 1.56 -9.00 7.63
CA TRP A 70 1.38 -7.62 7.20
C TRP A 70 -0.05 -7.13 7.44
N ARG A 71 -1.05 -7.95 7.09
CA ARG A 71 -2.48 -7.64 7.28
C ARG A 71 -2.80 -7.34 8.74
N ASN A 72 -2.30 -8.16 9.64
CA ASN A 72 -2.63 -8.12 11.07
C ASN A 72 -1.78 -7.13 11.88
N SER A 73 -0.58 -6.76 11.39
CA SER A 73 0.35 -5.94 12.17
C SER A 73 0.54 -4.51 11.64
N VAL A 74 0.46 -4.29 10.33
CA VAL A 74 0.80 -3.00 9.70
C VAL A 74 -0.38 -2.41 8.94
N ALA A 75 -1.12 -3.24 8.22
CA ALA A 75 -2.12 -2.77 7.25
C ALA A 75 -3.29 -1.97 7.88
N HIS A 76 -3.53 -2.18 9.18
CA HIS A 76 -4.54 -1.50 9.99
C HIS A 76 -3.96 -0.58 11.08
N ASP A 77 -2.65 -0.32 11.13
CA ASP A 77 -2.08 0.60 12.12
C ASP A 77 -2.53 2.04 11.82
N PHE A 78 -3.13 2.71 12.81
CA PHE A 78 -3.58 4.10 12.70
C PHE A 78 -2.46 5.08 12.29
N ARG A 79 -1.19 4.74 12.56
CA ARG A 79 -0.02 5.54 12.18
C ARG A 79 0.16 5.67 10.67
N HIS A 80 -0.48 4.80 9.90
CA HIS A 80 -0.42 4.78 8.43
C HIS A 80 -1.71 5.28 7.78
N LEU A 81 -2.60 5.91 8.55
CA LEU A 81 -3.75 6.62 8.03
C LEU A 81 -3.26 7.82 7.20
N ASP A 82 -3.84 7.99 6.01
CA ASP A 82 -3.51 9.13 5.15
C ASP A 82 -4.36 10.36 5.50
N LEU A 83 -4.13 11.47 4.78
CA LEU A 83 -4.86 12.72 5.01
C LEU A 83 -6.34 12.63 4.61
N ALA A 84 -6.75 11.62 3.84
CA ALA A 84 -8.14 11.40 3.41
C ALA A 84 -8.87 10.41 4.32
N ASP A 85 -8.30 10.09 5.49
CA ASP A 85 -8.82 9.10 6.44
C ASP A 85 -9.08 7.74 5.79
N THR A 86 -8.19 7.30 4.90
CA THR A 86 -8.20 5.96 4.30
C THR A 86 -7.11 5.08 4.91
N SER A 87 -7.47 3.83 5.23
CA SER A 87 -6.53 2.84 5.77
C SER A 87 -5.47 2.44 4.73
N LEU A 88 -4.28 2.06 5.19
CA LEU A 88 -3.20 1.56 4.34
C LEU A 88 -3.62 0.32 3.52
N VAL A 89 -4.36 -0.62 4.12
CA VAL A 89 -4.87 -1.80 3.39
C VAL A 89 -5.76 -1.39 2.22
N SER A 90 -6.73 -0.49 2.43
CA SER A 90 -7.67 -0.07 1.38
C SER A 90 -6.89 0.53 0.21
N ARG A 91 -5.88 1.35 0.50
CA ARG A 91 -5.00 1.96 -0.52
C ARG A 91 -4.20 0.91 -1.30
N VAL A 92 -3.58 -0.07 -0.63
CA VAL A 92 -2.84 -1.17 -1.28
C VAL A 92 -3.76 -1.99 -2.19
N CYS A 93 -4.92 -2.40 -1.70
CA CYS A 93 -5.84 -3.27 -2.42
C CYS A 93 -6.57 -2.55 -3.57
N LEU A 94 -6.76 -1.23 -3.45
CA LEU A 94 -7.28 -0.40 -4.53
C LEU A 94 -6.20 0.05 -5.52
N GLY A 95 -4.92 -0.29 -5.31
CA GLY A 95 -3.84 0.08 -6.22
C GLY A 95 -3.64 1.59 -6.32
N ASP A 96 -3.60 2.28 -5.19
CA ASP A 96 -3.28 3.71 -5.14
C ASP A 96 -1.80 3.93 -5.54
N GLU A 97 -1.56 4.87 -6.44
CA GLU A 97 -0.22 5.17 -6.96
C GLU A 97 0.57 6.11 -6.05
N ALA A 98 -0.11 6.81 -5.12
CA ALA A 98 0.51 7.72 -4.17
C ALA A 98 1.00 7.01 -2.89
N LEU A 99 1.11 5.67 -2.88
CA LEU A 99 1.66 4.94 -1.74
C LEU A 99 3.17 5.13 -1.63
N ILE A 100 3.60 5.61 -0.45
CA ILE A 100 5.02 5.68 -0.07
C ILE A 100 5.43 4.43 0.75
N LEU A 101 4.46 3.79 1.42
CA LEU A 101 4.65 2.61 2.27
C LEU A 101 3.97 1.38 1.66
N SER A 102 4.42 0.18 2.04
CA SER A 102 3.89 -1.09 1.54
C SER A 102 3.87 -1.22 0.00
N THR A 103 4.85 -0.60 -0.68
CA THR A 103 5.00 -0.65 -2.14
C THR A 103 5.27 -2.06 -2.66
N THR A 104 5.96 -2.89 -1.87
CA THR A 104 6.17 -4.31 -2.19
C THR A 104 4.87 -5.11 -2.14
N GLN A 105 3.98 -4.81 -1.20
CA GLN A 105 2.66 -5.40 -1.12
C GLN A 105 1.76 -4.92 -2.28
N ALA A 106 1.79 -3.63 -2.61
CA ALA A 106 1.04 -3.06 -3.72
C ALA A 106 1.45 -3.69 -5.06
N THR A 107 2.76 -3.76 -5.35
CA THR A 107 3.28 -4.37 -6.59
C THR A 107 2.98 -5.88 -6.65
N LEU A 108 3.03 -6.58 -5.50
CA LEU A 108 2.64 -7.99 -5.45
C LEU A 108 1.17 -8.19 -5.81
N ILE A 109 0.26 -7.37 -5.27
CA ILE A 109 -1.17 -7.45 -5.60
C ILE A 109 -1.42 -7.07 -7.06
N GLU A 110 -0.73 -6.06 -7.58
CA GLU A 110 -0.78 -5.69 -8.99
C GLU A 110 -0.34 -6.85 -9.90
N HIS A 111 0.80 -7.48 -9.60
CA HIS A 111 1.28 -8.65 -10.33
C HIS A 111 0.30 -9.83 -10.24
N ILE A 112 -0.29 -10.10 -9.07
CA ILE A 112 -1.29 -11.17 -8.92
C ILE A 112 -2.54 -10.88 -9.77
N ASN A 113 -3.05 -9.64 -9.71
CA ASN A 113 -4.22 -9.23 -10.49
C ASN A 113 -3.94 -9.33 -12.00
N GLY A 114 -2.79 -8.84 -12.46
CA GLY A 114 -2.38 -8.93 -13.86
C GLY A 114 -2.17 -10.37 -14.32
N PHE A 115 -1.49 -11.21 -13.52
CA PHE A 115 -1.18 -12.58 -13.87
C PHE A 115 -2.43 -13.47 -13.96
N LEU A 116 -3.35 -13.32 -13.00
CA LEU A 116 -4.60 -14.09 -12.92
C LEU A 116 -5.75 -13.46 -13.72
N GLY A 117 -5.60 -12.24 -14.23
CA GLY A 117 -6.66 -11.52 -14.95
C GLY A 117 -7.81 -11.10 -14.03
N LEU A 118 -7.52 -10.76 -12.77
CA LEU A 118 -8.53 -10.38 -11.78
C LEU A 118 -8.71 -8.87 -11.72
N GLU A 119 -9.96 -8.41 -11.58
CA GLU A 119 -10.23 -7.05 -11.13
C GLU A 119 -9.87 -6.87 -9.64
N ARG A 120 -9.68 -5.62 -9.20
CA ARG A 120 -9.25 -5.28 -7.83
C ARG A 120 -10.14 -5.93 -6.76
N ALA A 121 -11.46 -5.90 -6.94
CA ALA A 121 -12.44 -6.45 -6.01
C ALA A 121 -12.77 -7.94 -6.21
N GLN A 122 -12.23 -8.60 -7.23
CA GLN A 122 -12.56 -9.99 -7.56
C GLN A 122 -11.63 -10.98 -6.84
N PHE A 123 -12.22 -12.01 -6.23
CA PHE A 123 -11.52 -13.09 -5.52
C PHE A 123 -11.83 -14.48 -6.11
N VAL A 124 -12.37 -14.53 -7.32
CA VAL A 124 -12.70 -15.78 -8.02
C VAL A 124 -11.94 -15.79 -9.34
N LEU A 125 -11.32 -16.92 -9.65
CA LEU A 125 -10.60 -17.10 -10.90
C LEU A 125 -11.56 -17.02 -12.08
N GLY A 126 -11.28 -16.10 -13.01
CA GLY A 126 -11.98 -16.00 -14.28
C GLY A 126 -11.59 -17.13 -15.24
N SER A 127 -12.32 -17.25 -16.35
CA SER A 127 -12.00 -18.21 -17.42
C SER A 127 -10.73 -17.86 -18.19
N PHE A 128 -10.31 -16.59 -18.17
CA PHE A 128 -9.13 -16.10 -18.88
C PHE A 128 -8.07 -15.61 -17.90
N GLN A 129 -6.92 -16.27 -17.89
CA GLN A 129 -5.78 -15.98 -17.04
C GLN A 129 -4.55 -15.72 -17.93
N PRO A 130 -4.26 -14.46 -18.27
CA PRO A 130 -3.27 -14.13 -19.31
C PRO A 130 -1.86 -14.59 -18.92
N GLY A 131 -1.47 -14.45 -17.66
CA GLY A 131 -0.15 -14.87 -17.17
C GLY A 131 0.06 -16.38 -17.25
N VAL A 132 -0.96 -17.15 -16.89
CA VAL A 132 -0.93 -18.63 -16.97
C VAL A 132 -0.82 -19.09 -18.43
N LEU A 133 -1.64 -18.51 -19.32
CA LEU A 133 -1.60 -18.83 -20.75
C LEU A 133 -0.22 -18.50 -21.35
N LEU A 134 0.32 -17.32 -21.05
CA LEU A 134 1.64 -16.93 -21.54
C LEU A 134 2.74 -17.84 -20.99
N CYS A 135 2.71 -18.19 -19.70
CA CYS A 135 3.65 -19.14 -19.11
C CYS A 135 3.61 -20.50 -19.83
N MET A 136 2.41 -21.01 -20.10
CA MET A 136 2.23 -22.26 -20.86
C MET A 136 2.80 -22.16 -22.28
N LEU A 137 2.56 -21.06 -22.98
CA LEU A 137 3.15 -20.82 -24.31
C LEU A 137 4.69 -20.77 -24.25
N CYS A 138 5.25 -20.10 -23.25
CA CYS A 138 6.70 -20.06 -23.04
C CYS A 138 7.28 -21.44 -22.70
N ILE A 139 6.60 -22.24 -21.87
CA ILE A 139 7.00 -23.63 -21.58
C ILE A 139 6.94 -24.50 -22.84
N VAL A 140 5.90 -24.35 -23.68
CA VAL A 140 5.81 -25.06 -24.96
C VAL A 140 6.99 -24.68 -25.86
N LEU A 141 7.24 -23.38 -26.05
CA LEU A 141 8.35 -22.88 -26.87
C LEU A 141 9.70 -23.38 -26.33
N TRP A 142 9.92 -23.28 -25.03
CA TRP A 142 11.15 -23.75 -24.38
C TRP A 142 11.34 -25.26 -24.56
N THR A 143 10.29 -26.04 -24.34
CA THR A 143 10.33 -27.50 -24.54
C THR A 143 10.62 -27.85 -25.99
N LEU A 144 10.09 -27.10 -26.97
CA LEU A 144 10.41 -27.26 -28.39
C LEU A 144 11.87 -26.94 -28.71
N CYS A 145 12.45 -25.89 -28.10
CA CYS A 145 13.86 -25.55 -28.26
C CYS A 145 14.78 -26.66 -27.72
N VAL A 146 14.54 -27.13 -26.49
CA VAL A 146 15.34 -28.24 -25.93
C VAL A 146 15.07 -29.55 -26.68
N TYR A 147 13.87 -29.73 -27.22
CA TYR A 147 13.56 -30.89 -28.04
C TYR A 147 14.33 -30.88 -29.37
N LYS A 148 14.43 -29.73 -30.05
CA LYS A 148 15.31 -29.54 -31.22
C LYS A 148 16.72 -30.03 -30.90
N GLU A 149 17.22 -29.66 -29.73
CA GLU A 149 18.53 -30.06 -29.23
C GLU A 149 18.65 -31.58 -29.02
N PHE A 150 17.70 -32.24 -28.34
CA PHE A 150 17.70 -33.70 -28.21
C PHE A 150 17.70 -34.43 -29.54
N ARG A 151 16.96 -33.91 -30.54
CA ARG A 151 16.93 -34.49 -31.88
C ARG A 151 18.30 -34.41 -32.56
N LEU A 152 19.04 -33.32 -32.38
CA LEU A 152 20.40 -33.16 -32.88
C LEU A 152 21.35 -34.19 -32.22
N ILE A 153 21.30 -34.28 -30.89
CA ILE A 153 22.10 -35.23 -30.10
C ILE A 153 21.85 -36.68 -30.55
N TRP A 154 20.57 -37.06 -30.66
CA TRP A 154 20.19 -38.42 -31.07
C TRP A 154 20.66 -38.75 -32.48
N THR A 155 20.51 -37.79 -33.40
CA THR A 155 20.93 -37.93 -34.79
C THR A 155 22.46 -38.09 -34.90
N GLN A 156 23.22 -37.33 -34.13
CA GLN A 156 24.68 -37.46 -34.05
C GLN A 156 25.10 -38.83 -33.49
N ALA A 157 24.45 -39.30 -32.42
CA ALA A 157 24.70 -40.61 -31.83
C ALA A 157 24.36 -41.75 -32.81
N GLU A 158 23.26 -41.64 -33.56
CA GLU A 158 22.88 -42.60 -34.61
C GLU A 158 23.93 -42.66 -35.73
N ILE A 159 24.43 -41.51 -36.20
CA ILE A 159 25.51 -41.46 -37.19
C ILE A 159 26.76 -42.16 -36.66
N ALA A 160 27.17 -41.84 -35.43
CA ALA A 160 28.36 -42.43 -34.80
C ALA A 160 28.23 -43.95 -34.65
N CYS A 161 27.06 -44.45 -34.30
CA CYS A 161 26.77 -45.88 -34.20
C CYS A 161 26.69 -46.59 -35.55
N ALA A 162 26.25 -45.90 -36.60
CA ALA A 162 26.16 -46.48 -37.93
C ALA A 162 27.52 -46.60 -38.65
N ILE A 163 28.57 -45.88 -38.23
CA ILE A 163 29.90 -45.95 -38.86
C ILE A 163 30.64 -47.19 -38.32
N PRO A 164 31.17 -48.07 -39.20
CA PRO A 164 31.86 -49.28 -38.75
C PRO A 164 33.12 -48.94 -37.96
N THR A 165 33.42 -49.76 -36.96
CA THR A 165 34.59 -49.59 -36.08
C THR A 165 35.85 -50.22 -36.69
N SER A 166 36.99 -49.55 -36.58
CA SER A 166 38.32 -50.03 -36.99
C SER A 166 39.38 -49.65 -35.94
N GLN A 167 40.62 -50.11 -36.05
CA GLN A 167 41.70 -49.70 -35.13
C GLN A 167 42.11 -48.23 -35.33
N ARG A 168 42.05 -47.72 -36.56
CA ARG A 168 42.34 -46.32 -36.88
C ARG A 168 41.15 -45.67 -37.58
N THR A 169 40.92 -44.40 -37.26
CA THR A 169 39.93 -43.58 -37.95
C THR A 169 40.45 -43.21 -39.34
N SER A 170 39.65 -43.45 -40.38
CA SER A 170 40.02 -43.11 -41.77
C SER A 170 38.87 -42.37 -42.46
N VAL A 171 39.23 -41.28 -43.13
CA VAL A 171 38.42 -40.30 -43.83
C VAL A 171 38.86 -40.25 -45.30
N GLN A 172 38.06 -40.85 -46.18
CA GLN A 172 38.38 -40.88 -47.62
C GLN A 172 37.37 -40.03 -48.40
N ARG A 173 37.86 -39.09 -49.23
CA ARG A 173 37.03 -38.20 -50.07
C ARG A 173 35.94 -37.45 -49.26
N ASN A 174 36.32 -36.89 -48.12
CA ASN A 174 35.44 -36.19 -47.17
C ASN A 174 34.30 -37.05 -46.60
N ARG A 175 34.49 -38.37 -46.51
CA ARG A 175 33.53 -39.31 -45.88
C ARG A 175 34.26 -40.22 -44.88
N PHE A 176 33.71 -40.36 -43.69
CA PHE A 176 34.21 -41.34 -42.71
C PHE A 176 33.96 -42.77 -43.21
N ARG A 177 35.03 -43.54 -43.40
CA ARG A 177 34.95 -44.96 -43.77
C ARG A 177 34.84 -45.84 -42.52
N SER A 178 35.62 -45.54 -41.49
CA SER A 178 35.59 -46.22 -40.20
C SER A 178 36.05 -45.30 -39.06
N LEU A 179 35.51 -45.52 -37.85
CA LEU A 179 35.91 -44.82 -36.63
C LEU A 179 36.70 -45.74 -35.70
N SER A 180 37.66 -45.18 -34.96
CA SER A 180 38.27 -45.94 -33.86
C SER A 180 37.28 -46.14 -32.70
N CYS A 181 37.42 -47.27 -31.98
CA CYS A 181 36.57 -47.55 -30.81
C CYS A 181 36.63 -46.42 -29.76
N ALA A 182 37.83 -45.90 -29.50
CA ALA A 182 38.04 -44.79 -28.57
C ALA A 182 37.27 -43.53 -28.99
N ARG A 183 37.27 -43.17 -30.28
CA ARG A 183 36.52 -41.99 -30.75
C ARG A 183 35.02 -42.20 -30.76
N ARG A 184 34.57 -43.40 -31.12
CA ARG A 184 33.15 -43.73 -31.01
C ARG A 184 32.68 -43.62 -29.56
N CYS A 185 33.45 -44.15 -28.62
CA CYS A 185 33.16 -44.00 -27.19
C CYS A 185 33.16 -42.53 -26.77
N LEU A 186 34.16 -41.75 -27.16
CA LEU A 186 34.24 -40.31 -26.86
C LEU A 186 33.01 -39.55 -27.36
N ILE A 187 32.57 -39.78 -28.60
CA ILE A 187 31.38 -39.12 -29.16
C ILE A 187 30.14 -39.51 -28.37
N LEU A 188 29.96 -40.80 -28.05
CA LEU A 188 28.80 -41.24 -27.27
C LEU A 188 28.79 -40.66 -25.85
N VAL A 189 29.95 -40.59 -25.19
CA VAL A 189 30.09 -39.96 -23.87
C VAL A 189 29.77 -38.46 -23.94
N MET A 190 30.28 -37.75 -24.96
CA MET A 190 30.00 -36.33 -25.15
C MET A 190 28.52 -36.08 -25.47
N SER A 191 27.90 -36.91 -26.32
CA SER A 191 26.45 -36.86 -26.57
C SER A 191 25.63 -37.12 -25.32
N LEU A 192 26.06 -38.05 -24.45
CA LEU A 192 25.41 -38.31 -23.16
C LEU A 192 25.55 -37.11 -22.21
N ALA A 193 26.73 -36.49 -22.15
CA ALA A 193 26.97 -35.29 -21.35
C ALA A 193 26.10 -34.11 -21.83
N ARG A 194 26.05 -33.87 -23.14
CA ARG A 194 25.19 -32.86 -23.78
C ARG A 194 23.71 -33.11 -23.48
N ALA A 195 23.26 -34.37 -23.58
CA ALA A 195 21.90 -34.75 -23.21
C ALA A 195 21.60 -34.51 -21.72
N GLY A 196 22.56 -34.82 -20.84
CA GLY A 196 22.43 -34.56 -19.41
C GLY A 196 22.26 -33.08 -19.09
N ILE A 197 23.10 -32.22 -19.69
CA ILE A 197 22.99 -30.76 -19.57
C ILE A 197 21.64 -30.27 -20.10
N ALA A 198 21.21 -30.73 -21.28
CA ALA A 198 19.92 -30.38 -21.87
C ALA A 198 18.73 -30.80 -20.97
N CYS A 199 18.79 -31.98 -20.34
CA CYS A 199 17.78 -32.42 -19.37
C CYS A 199 17.72 -31.49 -18.15
N ILE A 200 18.88 -31.11 -17.60
CA ILE A 200 18.95 -30.20 -16.44
C ILE A 200 18.42 -28.82 -16.82
N LEU A 201 18.79 -28.30 -17.99
CA LEU A 201 18.27 -27.04 -18.52
C LEU A 201 16.77 -27.08 -18.75
N LEU A 202 16.21 -28.20 -19.26
CA LEU A 202 14.77 -28.35 -19.44
C LEU A 202 14.04 -28.16 -18.11
N VAL A 203 14.43 -28.92 -17.09
CA VAL A 203 13.80 -28.87 -15.76
C VAL A 203 14.03 -27.51 -15.10
N GLY A 204 15.26 -27.01 -15.10
CA GLY A 204 15.60 -25.72 -14.52
C GLY A 204 14.87 -24.56 -15.20
N GLY A 205 14.78 -24.57 -16.52
CA GLY A 205 14.06 -23.57 -17.31
C GLY A 205 12.56 -23.59 -17.07
N ILE A 206 11.93 -24.78 -17.00
CA ILE A 206 10.50 -24.91 -16.64
C ILE A 206 10.26 -24.37 -15.23
N LEU A 207 11.10 -24.73 -14.24
CA LEU A 207 10.98 -24.24 -12.87
C LEU A 207 11.14 -22.72 -12.80
N TRP A 208 12.09 -22.15 -13.55
CA TRP A 208 12.32 -20.71 -13.58
C TRP A 208 11.14 -19.95 -14.21
N LEU A 209 10.65 -20.42 -15.36
CA LEU A 209 9.46 -19.84 -16.00
C LEU A 209 8.23 -19.94 -15.11
N ALA A 210 8.01 -21.09 -14.48
CA ALA A 210 6.86 -21.32 -13.61
C ALA A 210 6.91 -20.50 -12.31
N ARG A 211 8.07 -20.01 -11.87
CA ARG A 211 8.20 -19.13 -10.70
C ARG A 211 8.12 -17.64 -11.03
N THR A 212 8.17 -17.29 -12.32
CA THR A 212 8.14 -15.89 -12.74
C THR A 212 6.71 -15.37 -12.70
N THR A 213 6.47 -14.33 -11.89
CA THR A 213 5.11 -13.77 -11.67
C THR A 213 4.82 -12.53 -12.49
N SER A 214 5.84 -11.82 -12.95
CA SER A 214 5.71 -10.70 -13.87
C SER A 214 5.63 -11.20 -15.31
N ILE A 215 4.61 -10.74 -16.05
CA ILE A 215 4.39 -11.08 -17.46
C ILE A 215 5.58 -10.64 -18.33
N GLN A 216 6.14 -9.46 -18.05
CA GLN A 216 7.27 -8.91 -18.81
C GLN A 216 8.54 -9.73 -18.59
N GLU A 217 8.83 -10.09 -17.34
CA GLU A 217 9.97 -10.93 -16.99
C GLU A 217 9.84 -12.34 -17.59
N LEU A 218 8.62 -12.86 -17.70
CA LEU A 218 8.38 -14.20 -18.22
C LEU A 218 8.81 -14.33 -19.69
N MET A 219 8.51 -13.33 -20.52
CA MET A 219 8.99 -13.29 -21.91
C MET A 219 10.52 -13.17 -21.98
N LEU A 220 11.10 -12.30 -21.16
CA LEU A 220 12.55 -12.08 -21.11
C LEU A 220 13.29 -13.36 -20.71
N ASN A 221 12.79 -14.06 -19.69
CA ASN A 221 13.37 -15.30 -19.17
C ASN A 221 13.30 -16.43 -20.21
N ALA A 222 12.20 -16.52 -20.98
CA ALA A 222 12.08 -17.50 -22.06
C ALA A 222 13.12 -17.28 -23.18
N VAL A 223 13.38 -16.02 -23.55
CA VAL A 223 14.40 -15.67 -24.55
C VAL A 223 15.81 -15.94 -24.01
N ALA A 224 16.07 -15.58 -22.75
CA ALA A 224 17.37 -15.81 -22.10
C ALA A 224 17.73 -17.31 -22.04
N LEU A 225 16.74 -18.17 -21.74
CA LEU A 225 16.92 -19.62 -21.75
C LEU A 225 17.37 -20.15 -23.12
N ASN A 226 16.80 -19.63 -24.21
CA ASN A 226 17.23 -20.01 -25.56
C ASN A 226 18.70 -19.59 -25.82
N ALA A 227 19.09 -18.39 -25.38
CA ALA A 227 20.47 -17.94 -25.52
C ALA A 227 21.48 -18.82 -24.74
N ILE A 228 21.08 -19.36 -23.58
CA ILE A 228 21.91 -20.30 -22.81
C ILE A 228 22.06 -21.65 -23.54
N LEU A 229 20.98 -22.12 -24.18
CA LEU A 229 21.00 -23.37 -24.95
C LEU A 229 21.96 -23.28 -26.14
N ASP A 230 21.98 -22.15 -26.85
CA ASP A 230 22.76 -21.93 -28.08
C ASP A 230 24.24 -21.52 -27.83
N ILE A 231 24.75 -21.60 -26.59
CA ILE A 231 26.14 -21.20 -26.24
C ILE A 231 27.19 -21.95 -27.07
N ASP A 232 26.99 -23.25 -27.30
CA ASP A 232 27.96 -24.05 -28.06
C ASP A 232 28.00 -23.66 -29.53
N GLU A 233 26.87 -23.22 -30.10
CA GLU A 233 26.80 -22.68 -31.46
C GLU A 233 27.50 -21.33 -31.55
N PHE A 234 27.29 -20.44 -30.57
CA PHE A 234 28.00 -19.15 -30.54
C PHE A 234 29.51 -19.31 -30.42
N LEU A 235 29.98 -20.21 -29.55
CA LEU A 235 31.41 -20.51 -29.43
C LEU A 235 31.93 -21.20 -30.70
N PHE A 236 31.12 -22.05 -31.37
CA PHE A 236 31.51 -22.68 -32.62
C PHE A 236 31.75 -21.63 -33.72
N VAL A 237 30.73 -20.82 -34.02
CA VAL A 237 30.75 -19.83 -35.10
C VAL A 237 31.76 -18.72 -34.79
N GLY A 238 31.78 -18.22 -33.56
CA GLY A 238 32.57 -17.05 -33.19
C GLY A 238 34.03 -17.34 -32.91
N MET A 239 34.38 -18.54 -32.42
CA MET A 239 35.74 -18.82 -31.94
C MET A 239 36.43 -19.97 -32.64
N THR A 240 35.73 -20.93 -33.24
CA THR A 240 36.40 -22.10 -33.85
C THR A 240 37.24 -21.68 -35.07
N PRO A 241 38.49 -22.17 -35.22
CA PRO A 241 39.33 -21.85 -36.37
C PRO A 241 38.61 -22.14 -37.71
N ALA A 242 38.70 -21.20 -38.66
CA ALA A 242 38.02 -21.30 -39.96
C ALA A 242 38.32 -22.61 -40.71
N LYS A 243 39.52 -23.18 -40.54
CA LYS A 243 39.89 -24.48 -41.12
C LYS A 243 39.01 -25.63 -40.60
N ILE A 244 38.68 -25.62 -39.31
CA ILE A 244 37.82 -26.64 -38.69
C ILE A 244 36.39 -26.45 -39.18
N GLN A 245 35.88 -25.21 -39.23
CA GLN A 245 34.56 -24.90 -39.77
C GLN A 245 34.44 -25.36 -41.24
N GLU A 246 35.41 -25.01 -42.08
CA GLU A 246 35.44 -25.41 -43.50
C GLU A 246 35.56 -26.94 -43.67
N THR A 247 36.39 -27.59 -42.85
CA THR A 247 36.54 -29.04 -42.88
C THR A 247 35.25 -29.74 -42.49
N LEU A 248 34.57 -29.25 -41.45
CA LEU A 248 33.29 -29.79 -40.99
C LEU A 248 32.19 -29.59 -42.05
N GLY A 249 32.10 -28.40 -42.64
CA GLY A 249 31.14 -28.09 -43.71
C GLY A 249 31.36 -28.90 -45.00
N LYS A 250 32.60 -29.32 -45.29
CA LYS A 250 32.94 -30.17 -46.44
C LYS A 250 32.66 -31.66 -46.24
N LEU A 251 32.32 -32.12 -45.03
CA LEU A 251 32.03 -33.53 -44.76
C LEU A 251 30.73 -33.95 -45.46
N LYS A 252 30.80 -35.02 -46.26
CA LYS A 252 29.65 -35.53 -47.00
C LYS A 252 28.62 -36.13 -46.05
N PRO A 253 27.31 -35.88 -46.27
CA PRO A 253 26.25 -36.47 -45.47
C PRO A 253 26.28 -38.00 -45.56
N LYS A 254 25.83 -38.64 -44.47
CA LYS A 254 25.66 -40.09 -44.42
C LYS A 254 24.19 -40.47 -44.57
N HIS A 255 23.92 -41.40 -45.48
CA HIS A 255 22.58 -41.96 -45.66
C HIS A 255 22.25 -42.95 -44.54
N VAL A 256 21.15 -42.70 -43.84
CA VAL A 256 20.56 -43.63 -42.87
C VAL A 256 19.17 -44.02 -43.38
N SER A 257 18.87 -45.32 -43.43
CA SER A 257 17.55 -45.79 -43.85
C SER A 257 16.56 -45.67 -42.69
N LYS A 258 15.81 -44.57 -42.62
CA LYS A 258 14.64 -44.46 -41.74
C LYS A 258 13.44 -45.18 -42.38
N GLY A 259 12.87 -46.15 -41.67
CA GLY A 259 11.61 -46.79 -42.08
C GLY A 259 10.41 -45.89 -41.77
N HIS A 260 9.34 -45.99 -42.57
CA HIS A 260 8.12 -45.18 -42.41
C HIS A 260 7.49 -45.35 -41.02
N LEU A 261 7.41 -46.59 -40.51
CA LEU A 261 6.86 -46.90 -39.18
C LEU A 261 7.68 -46.26 -38.04
N ARG A 262 9.02 -46.24 -38.18
CA ARG A 262 9.92 -45.63 -37.19
C ARG A 262 9.75 -44.12 -37.15
N SER A 263 9.54 -43.47 -38.30
CA SER A 263 9.29 -42.03 -38.36
C SER A 263 7.96 -41.65 -37.68
N GLN A 264 6.91 -42.45 -37.87
CA GLN A 264 5.61 -42.21 -37.24
C GLN A 264 5.68 -42.40 -35.73
N LEU A 265 6.34 -43.47 -35.26
CA LEU A 265 6.56 -43.71 -33.84
C LEU A 265 7.40 -42.59 -33.21
N GLU A 266 8.45 -42.13 -33.91
CA GLU A 266 9.27 -41.00 -33.51
C GLU A 266 8.39 -39.75 -33.29
N SER A 267 7.60 -39.34 -34.28
CA SER A 267 6.66 -38.21 -34.16
C SER A 267 5.62 -38.39 -33.04
N ALA A 268 5.07 -39.59 -32.85
CA ALA A 268 4.11 -39.87 -31.79
C ALA A 268 4.72 -39.75 -30.39
N VAL A 269 5.93 -40.29 -30.19
CA VAL A 269 6.67 -40.17 -28.93
C VAL A 269 6.97 -38.70 -28.63
N HIS A 270 7.34 -37.93 -29.65
CA HIS A 270 7.65 -36.50 -29.50
C HIS A 270 6.43 -35.68 -29.11
N PHE A 271 5.31 -35.89 -29.79
CA PHE A 271 4.04 -35.24 -29.43
C PHE A 271 3.60 -35.63 -28.02
N SER A 272 3.66 -36.92 -27.68
CA SER A 272 3.31 -37.42 -26.35
C SER A 272 4.22 -36.83 -25.26
N CYS A 273 5.52 -36.72 -25.50
CA CYS A 273 6.48 -36.14 -24.57
C CYS A 273 6.20 -34.66 -24.32
N LEU A 274 6.00 -33.88 -25.39
CA LEU A 274 5.66 -32.46 -25.30
C LEU A 274 4.37 -32.24 -24.50
N VAL A 275 3.30 -32.96 -24.86
CA VAL A 275 2.02 -32.88 -24.14
C VAL A 275 2.19 -33.28 -22.68
N SER A 276 2.95 -34.34 -22.39
CA SER A 276 3.19 -34.79 -21.02
C SER A 276 3.95 -33.74 -20.20
N VAL A 277 5.03 -33.16 -20.74
CA VAL A 277 5.82 -32.13 -20.04
C VAL A 277 4.96 -30.89 -19.76
N VAL A 278 4.16 -30.47 -20.73
CA VAL A 278 3.27 -29.31 -20.60
C VAL A 278 2.17 -29.56 -19.56
N LEU A 279 1.50 -30.71 -19.61
CA LEU A 279 0.47 -31.08 -18.63
C LEU A 279 1.05 -31.24 -17.22
N VAL A 280 2.20 -31.91 -17.09
CA VAL A 280 2.89 -32.07 -15.81
C VAL A 280 3.27 -30.71 -15.23
N SER A 281 3.81 -29.81 -16.06
CA SER A 281 4.15 -28.44 -15.63
C SER A 281 2.91 -27.66 -15.20
N TYR A 282 1.79 -27.83 -15.90
CA TYR A 282 0.53 -27.20 -15.53
C TYR A 282 0.04 -27.67 -14.16
N PHE A 283 -0.15 -28.98 -13.98
CA PHE A 283 -0.74 -29.54 -12.77
C PHE A 283 0.17 -29.47 -11.54
N LEU A 284 1.49 -29.60 -11.73
CA LEU A 284 2.44 -29.63 -10.60
C LEU A 284 3.00 -28.25 -10.23
N LEU A 285 3.01 -27.28 -11.15
CA LEU A 285 3.66 -25.98 -10.91
C LEU A 285 2.67 -24.82 -11.03
N LEU A 286 1.95 -24.72 -12.15
CA LEU A 286 1.09 -23.55 -12.43
C LEU A 286 -0.21 -23.54 -11.65
N GLU A 287 -0.92 -24.67 -11.56
CA GLU A 287 -2.17 -24.74 -10.78
C GLU A 287 -1.93 -24.44 -9.28
N PRO A 288 -0.91 -25.02 -8.61
CA PRO A 288 -0.57 -24.64 -7.24
C PRO A 288 -0.18 -23.17 -7.10
N LEU A 289 0.60 -22.62 -8.04
CA LEU A 289 0.98 -21.21 -8.01
C LEU A 289 -0.25 -20.29 -8.06
N GLN A 290 -1.21 -20.57 -8.96
CA GLN A 290 -2.45 -19.79 -9.07
C GLN A 290 -3.23 -19.79 -7.76
N ARG A 291 -3.38 -20.96 -7.14
CA ARG A 291 -4.08 -21.10 -5.85
C ARG A 291 -3.38 -20.28 -4.77
N ILE A 292 -2.06 -20.37 -4.66
CA ILE A 292 -1.29 -19.62 -3.66
C ILE A 292 -1.38 -18.11 -3.91
N MET A 293 -1.31 -17.64 -5.17
CA MET A 293 -1.52 -16.23 -5.53
C MET A 293 -2.90 -15.73 -5.10
N LEU A 294 -3.94 -16.54 -5.32
CA LEU A 294 -5.28 -16.19 -4.89
C LEU A 294 -5.39 -16.16 -3.36
N THR A 295 -4.78 -17.12 -2.66
CA THR A 295 -4.70 -17.11 -1.20
C THR A 295 -4.02 -15.85 -0.69
N ILE A 296 -2.87 -15.45 -1.25
CA ILE A 296 -2.19 -14.21 -0.86
C ILE A 296 -3.09 -12.99 -1.05
N LYS A 297 -3.75 -12.87 -2.20
CA LYS A 297 -4.71 -11.78 -2.42
C LYS A 297 -5.84 -11.80 -1.39
N THR A 298 -6.33 -12.99 -1.04
CA THR A 298 -7.39 -13.16 -0.05
C THR A 298 -6.89 -12.72 1.34
N GLU A 299 -5.73 -13.19 1.79
CA GLU A 299 -5.16 -12.79 3.08
C GLU A 299 -4.92 -11.27 3.17
N MET A 300 -4.52 -10.63 2.07
CA MET A 300 -4.21 -9.21 2.06
C MET A 300 -5.44 -8.31 1.91
N CYS A 301 -6.41 -8.72 1.10
CA CYS A 301 -7.46 -7.83 0.62
C CYS A 301 -8.88 -8.33 0.87
N TYR A 302 -9.08 -9.54 1.38
CA TYR A 302 -10.44 -9.99 1.68
C TYR A 302 -11.00 -9.32 2.94
N GLY A 303 -12.33 -9.26 3.01
CA GLY A 303 -13.06 -8.76 4.18
C GLY A 303 -13.05 -7.23 4.32
N ASN A 304 -13.26 -6.77 5.55
CA ASN A 304 -13.34 -5.34 5.84
C ASN A 304 -11.95 -4.70 5.78
N GLN A 305 -11.79 -3.74 4.87
CA GLN A 305 -10.56 -2.97 4.71
C GLN A 305 -10.64 -1.59 5.38
N THR A 306 -11.85 -1.14 5.75
CA THR A 306 -12.12 0.27 6.04
C THR A 306 -12.07 0.55 7.53
N PHE A 307 -10.98 0.16 8.18
CA PHE A 307 -10.74 0.51 9.58
C PHE A 307 -9.25 0.56 9.91
N VAL A 308 -8.92 1.25 10.99
CA VAL A 308 -7.61 1.21 11.65
C VAL A 308 -7.77 0.96 13.13
N VAL A 309 -6.69 0.51 13.78
CA VAL A 309 -6.65 0.23 15.21
C VAL A 309 -5.46 0.91 15.87
N ALA A 310 -5.65 1.32 17.12
CA ALA A 310 -4.60 1.83 17.99
C ALA A 310 -4.72 1.16 19.36
N HIS A 311 -3.59 0.75 19.94
CA HIS A 311 -3.55 0.30 21.32
C HIS A 311 -3.19 1.46 22.23
N ASN A 312 -4.11 1.84 23.11
CA ASN A 312 -3.86 2.83 24.14
C ASN A 312 -3.19 2.14 25.34
N THR A 313 -1.91 2.44 25.56
CA THR A 313 -1.08 1.81 26.59
C THR A 313 -1.50 2.17 28.01
N ASP A 314 -2.14 3.31 28.23
CA ASP A 314 -2.51 3.76 29.57
C ASP A 314 -3.79 3.07 30.04
N THR A 315 -4.76 2.96 29.14
CA THR A 315 -6.04 2.28 29.39
C THR A 315 -5.97 0.77 29.12
N GLN A 316 -4.91 0.30 28.47
CA GLN A 316 -4.74 -1.09 28.01
C GLN A 316 -5.85 -1.57 27.07
N ARG A 317 -6.46 -0.64 26.31
CA ARG A 317 -7.56 -0.93 25.37
C ARG A 317 -7.13 -0.71 23.94
N THR A 318 -7.57 -1.60 23.06
CA THR A 318 -7.49 -1.40 21.61
C THR A 318 -8.75 -0.67 21.14
N ILE A 319 -8.54 0.46 20.46
CA ILE A 319 -9.60 1.31 19.94
C ILE A 319 -9.53 1.22 18.41
N GLY A 320 -10.68 1.02 17.77
CA GLY A 320 -10.81 1.01 16.31
C GLY A 320 -11.45 2.30 15.81
N LEU A 321 -11.03 2.75 14.63
CA LEU A 321 -11.63 3.84 13.87
C LEU A 321 -12.09 3.30 12.52
N VAL A 322 -13.35 3.51 12.15
CA VAL A 322 -13.86 3.22 10.81
C VAL A 322 -13.32 4.28 9.85
N THR A 323 -12.70 3.86 8.76
CA THR A 323 -12.08 4.72 7.75
C THR A 323 -12.93 4.79 6.49
N VAL A 324 -12.60 5.70 5.58
CA VAL A 324 -13.22 5.75 4.25
C VAL A 324 -12.61 4.67 3.35
N MET A 325 -13.42 4.06 2.46
CA MET A 325 -12.98 2.99 1.56
C MET A 325 -12.03 3.47 0.47
N SER A 326 -12.32 4.64 -0.09
CA SER A 326 -11.56 5.22 -1.18
C SER A 326 -11.63 6.74 -1.07
N ARG A 327 -10.61 7.41 -1.61
CA ARG A 327 -10.54 8.86 -1.63
C ARG A 327 -11.75 9.42 -2.38
N ASP A 328 -12.63 10.12 -1.68
CA ASP A 328 -13.68 10.89 -2.33
C ASP A 328 -13.05 12.15 -2.93
N LEU A 329 -12.85 12.16 -4.25
CA LEU A 329 -12.29 13.31 -4.97
C LEU A 329 -13.13 14.59 -4.79
N ARG A 330 -14.34 14.52 -4.21
CA ARG A 330 -15.20 15.66 -3.93
C ARG A 330 -15.07 16.22 -2.52
N ASN A 331 -14.53 15.45 -1.56
CA ASN A 331 -14.45 15.82 -0.15
C ASN A 331 -13.00 15.68 0.36
N ASP A 332 -12.20 16.70 0.09
CA ASP A 332 -10.85 16.82 0.64
C ASP A 332 -10.91 17.06 2.15
N SER A 333 -9.95 16.50 2.90
CA SER A 333 -9.76 16.88 4.29
C SER A 333 -9.29 18.33 4.42
N ILE A 334 -9.41 18.93 5.61
CA ILE A 334 -8.96 20.31 5.86
C ILE A 334 -7.49 20.49 5.46
N SER A 335 -6.65 19.50 5.78
CA SER A 335 -5.23 19.51 5.42
C SER A 335 -5.04 19.45 3.90
N GLU A 336 -5.81 18.63 3.19
CA GLU A 336 -5.77 18.56 1.72
C GLU A 336 -6.28 19.85 1.06
N ILE A 337 -7.36 20.44 1.56
CA ILE A 337 -7.84 21.76 1.13
C ILE A 337 -6.74 22.81 1.31
N ALA A 338 -6.06 22.77 2.45
CA ALA A 338 -5.02 23.71 2.78
C ALA A 338 -3.78 23.55 1.88
N VAL A 339 -3.33 22.31 1.64
CA VAL A 339 -2.25 22.00 0.70
C VAL A 339 -2.64 22.42 -0.71
N ARG A 340 -3.83 22.04 -1.20
CA ARG A 340 -4.31 22.39 -2.54
C ARG A 340 -4.35 23.91 -2.73
N ALA A 341 -4.97 24.64 -1.80
CA ALA A 341 -5.05 26.09 -1.85
C ALA A 341 -3.66 26.75 -1.88
N HIS A 342 -2.71 26.24 -1.09
CA HIS A 342 -1.36 26.78 -1.05
C HIS A 342 -0.54 26.43 -2.30
N THR A 343 -0.65 25.21 -2.82
CA THR A 343 0.04 24.80 -4.06
C THR A 343 -0.51 25.49 -5.30
N ALA A 344 -1.80 25.82 -5.32
CA ALA A 344 -2.43 26.55 -6.41
C ALA A 344 -2.15 28.06 -6.37
N ALA A 345 -1.71 28.59 -5.23
CA ALA A 345 -1.34 30.00 -5.10
C ALA A 345 -0.02 30.27 -5.83
N SER A 346 -0.06 31.07 -6.90
CA SER A 346 1.13 31.60 -7.57
C SER A 346 1.58 32.91 -6.93
N LEU A 347 2.86 33.28 -7.08
CA LEU A 347 3.38 34.60 -6.69
C LEU A 347 2.63 35.76 -7.38
N GLU A 348 1.94 35.50 -8.50
CA GLU A 348 1.13 36.48 -9.23
C GLU A 348 -0.29 36.64 -8.65
N THR A 349 -0.85 35.59 -8.04
CA THR A 349 -2.21 35.58 -7.49
C THR A 349 -2.28 35.90 -6.00
N ASN A 350 -1.15 35.80 -5.28
CA ASN A 350 -1.08 36.09 -3.86
C ASN A 350 0.25 36.79 -3.49
N PRO A 351 0.43 38.07 -3.87
CA PRO A 351 1.69 38.80 -3.71
C PRO A 351 2.10 39.01 -2.24
N ASP A 352 1.14 38.95 -1.30
CA ASP A 352 1.38 39.13 0.13
C ASP A 352 1.85 37.85 0.85
N GLY A 353 1.85 36.70 0.16
CA GLY A 353 2.39 35.43 0.66
C GLY A 353 1.59 34.74 1.78
N PHE A 354 0.41 35.25 2.15
CA PHE A 354 -0.41 34.65 3.20
C PHE A 354 -1.16 33.40 2.71
N SER A 355 -1.11 32.31 3.48
CA SER A 355 -1.89 31.11 3.16
C SER A 355 -3.34 31.24 3.64
N THR A 356 -4.28 30.79 2.81
CA THR A 356 -5.72 30.86 3.10
C THR A 356 -6.13 29.96 4.27
N TYR A 357 -5.43 28.83 4.47
CA TYR A 357 -5.79 27.81 5.45
C TYR A 357 -4.61 27.30 6.31
N ILE A 358 -3.35 27.52 5.90
CA ILE A 358 -2.16 26.99 6.60
C ILE A 358 -1.51 28.05 7.49
N SER A 359 -1.32 27.75 8.77
CA SER A 359 -0.45 28.54 9.65
C SER A 359 0.94 27.92 9.65
N PHE A 360 1.92 28.64 9.11
CA PHE A 360 3.30 28.18 9.12
C PHE A 360 3.96 28.50 10.47
N ALA A 361 4.68 27.52 11.01
CA ALA A 361 5.58 27.72 12.14
C ALA A 361 6.91 28.31 11.64
N ALA A 362 7.61 29.04 12.51
CA ALA A 362 8.91 29.63 12.18
C ALA A 362 10.02 28.57 12.07
N ASP A 363 9.90 27.48 12.83
CA ASP A 363 10.90 26.41 12.97
C ASP A 363 10.25 25.06 13.36
N ILE A 364 11.07 24.01 13.44
CA ILE A 364 10.62 22.63 13.69
C ILE A 364 10.13 22.40 15.13
N ASP A 365 10.70 23.12 16.10
CA ASP A 365 10.31 23.00 17.51
C ASP A 365 8.96 23.69 17.70
N SER A 366 8.82 24.91 17.17
CA SER A 366 7.55 25.64 17.07
C SER A 366 6.48 24.84 16.33
N PHE A 367 6.83 24.13 15.25
CA PHE A 367 5.90 23.26 14.52
C PHE A 367 5.43 22.09 15.40
N SER A 368 6.36 21.41 16.07
CA SER A 368 6.07 20.26 16.92
C SER A 368 5.20 20.67 18.09
N GLU A 369 5.53 21.79 18.75
CA GLU A 369 4.74 22.37 19.83
C GLU A 369 3.32 22.70 19.39
N ARG A 370 3.15 23.45 18.28
CA ARG A 370 1.83 23.82 17.76
C ARG A 370 1.01 22.60 17.34
N ARG A 371 1.65 21.57 16.79
CA ARG A 371 0.97 20.32 16.37
C ARG A 371 0.44 19.52 17.56
N SER A 372 1.16 19.49 18.69
CA SER A 372 0.76 18.74 19.88
C SER A 372 -0.09 19.54 20.87
N ARG A 373 -0.19 20.86 20.69
CA ARG A 373 -0.89 21.75 21.60
C ARG A 373 -2.38 21.42 21.69
N THR A 374 -2.90 21.39 22.90
CA THR A 374 -4.33 21.17 23.16
C THR A 374 -5.14 22.45 22.90
N MET A 375 -6.43 22.30 22.64
CA MET A 375 -7.33 23.45 22.47
C MET A 375 -7.40 24.32 23.75
N ARG A 376 -7.25 23.73 24.95
CA ARG A 376 -7.20 24.48 26.21
C ARG A 376 -6.00 25.41 26.24
N GLU A 377 -4.81 24.88 25.93
CA GLU A 377 -3.57 25.66 25.89
C GLU A 377 -3.67 26.77 24.83
N GLU A 378 -4.17 26.46 23.63
CA GLU A 378 -4.36 27.43 22.56
C GLU A 378 -5.35 28.54 22.95
N ALA A 379 -6.51 28.20 23.51
CA ALA A 379 -7.50 29.16 23.97
C ALA A 379 -7.00 30.02 25.15
N SER A 380 -6.13 29.47 26.00
CA SER A 380 -5.53 30.19 27.12
C SER A 380 -4.46 31.19 26.65
N ALA A 381 -3.67 30.81 25.65
CA ALA A 381 -2.58 31.61 25.09
C ALA A 381 -3.06 32.71 24.13
N PHE A 382 -4.31 32.61 23.64
CA PHE A 382 -4.84 33.56 22.67
C PHE A 382 -4.98 34.98 23.28
N PRO A 383 -4.27 36.00 22.75
CA PRO A 383 -4.03 37.26 23.45
C PRO A 383 -5.27 38.17 23.59
N PHE A 384 -6.32 37.93 22.80
CA PHE A 384 -7.54 38.72 22.81
C PHE A 384 -8.72 37.93 22.23
N CYS A 385 -9.93 38.44 22.44
CA CYS A 385 -11.13 37.86 21.82
C CYS A 385 -11.19 38.31 20.36
N VAL A 386 -10.98 37.39 19.42
CA VAL A 386 -10.79 37.71 17.99
C VAL A 386 -11.96 38.48 17.42
N GLU A 387 -13.17 37.93 17.50
CA GLU A 387 -14.32 38.52 16.82
C GLU A 387 -14.65 39.96 17.26
N PRO A 388 -14.78 40.29 18.56
CA PRO A 388 -15.09 41.66 18.99
C PRO A 388 -14.02 42.70 18.61
N ARG A 389 -12.74 42.31 18.49
CA ARG A 389 -11.64 43.26 18.29
C ARG A 389 -11.16 43.35 16.85
N LEU A 390 -11.11 42.23 16.13
CA LEU A 390 -10.54 42.13 14.77
C LEU A 390 -11.60 41.97 13.68
N LEU A 391 -12.67 41.20 13.92
CA LEU A 391 -13.65 40.88 12.86
C LEU A 391 -14.83 41.86 12.84
N ASN A 392 -15.24 42.36 14.00
CA ASN A 392 -16.32 43.32 14.10
C ASN A 392 -15.83 44.71 13.68
N SER A 393 -16.61 45.41 12.84
CA SER A 393 -16.31 46.78 12.38
C SER A 393 -16.16 47.81 13.49
N SER A 394 -16.71 47.54 14.69
CA SER A 394 -16.55 48.40 15.87
C SER A 394 -15.33 48.04 16.73
N GLY A 395 -14.56 47.03 16.34
CA GLY A 395 -13.39 46.56 17.09
C GLY A 395 -12.22 47.54 16.99
N ASP A 396 -11.42 47.63 18.04
CA ASP A 396 -10.28 48.55 18.12
C ASP A 396 -9.07 48.11 17.28
N MET A 397 -9.06 46.85 16.84
CA MET A 397 -8.07 46.28 15.91
C MET A 397 -8.67 46.03 14.53
N TYR A 398 -9.91 46.46 14.29
CA TYR A 398 -10.57 46.28 13.01
C TYR A 398 -9.83 47.08 11.92
N GLY A 399 -9.29 46.37 10.92
CA GLY A 399 -8.51 46.96 9.84
C GLY A 399 -6.99 46.99 10.06
N ASP A 400 -6.47 46.36 11.13
CA ASP A 400 -5.03 46.13 11.28
C ASP A 400 -4.52 45.21 10.16
N THR A 401 -3.73 45.75 9.25
CA THR A 401 -3.23 45.04 8.06
C THR A 401 -2.33 43.86 8.38
N SER A 402 -1.73 43.82 9.57
CA SER A 402 -0.86 42.72 10.02
C SER A 402 -1.65 41.55 10.62
N LEU A 403 -2.78 41.84 11.27
CA LEU A 403 -3.59 40.85 11.97
C LEU A 403 -4.82 40.38 11.18
N GLN A 404 -5.32 41.19 10.25
CA GLN A 404 -6.48 40.85 9.42
C GLN A 404 -6.29 39.56 8.59
N PRO A 405 -5.11 39.31 7.96
CA PRO A 405 -4.88 38.08 7.22
C PRO A 405 -4.95 36.84 8.13
N LEU A 406 -4.38 36.93 9.33
CA LEU A 406 -4.45 35.86 10.33
C LEU A 406 -5.89 35.60 10.77
N ALA A 407 -6.67 36.65 11.06
CA ALA A 407 -8.07 36.51 11.44
C ALA A 407 -8.90 35.87 10.32
N THR A 408 -8.67 36.28 9.07
CA THR A 408 -9.33 35.74 7.87
C THR A 408 -8.97 34.26 7.67
N GLN A 409 -7.69 33.91 7.78
CA GLN A 409 -7.22 32.54 7.72
C GLN A 409 -7.90 31.66 8.78
N LEU A 410 -7.97 32.14 10.03
CA LEU A 410 -8.59 31.41 11.13
C LEU A 410 -10.10 31.19 10.91
N VAL A 411 -10.81 32.20 10.38
CA VAL A 411 -12.24 32.05 10.02
C VAL A 411 -12.41 31.05 8.88
N ASN A 412 -11.58 31.13 7.83
CA ASN A 412 -11.63 30.20 6.69
C ASN A 412 -11.39 28.75 7.15
N THR A 413 -10.39 28.53 8.00
CA THR A 413 -10.10 27.19 8.55
C THR A 413 -11.23 26.72 9.46
N ALA A 414 -11.80 27.59 10.30
CA ALA A 414 -12.97 27.26 11.12
C ALA A 414 -14.19 26.86 10.27
N ALA A 415 -14.46 27.61 9.20
CA ALA A 415 -15.56 27.36 8.26
C ALA A 415 -15.37 26.03 7.52
N ALA A 416 -14.14 25.76 7.03
CA ALA A 416 -13.80 24.47 6.41
C ALA A 416 -13.99 23.29 7.38
N THR A 417 -13.66 23.47 8.67
CA THR A 417 -13.77 22.42 9.69
C THR A 417 -15.22 21.98 9.95
N VAL A 418 -16.18 22.89 9.72
CA VAL A 418 -17.61 22.61 9.88
C VAL A 418 -18.33 22.36 8.55
N GLY A 419 -17.58 22.22 7.44
CA GLY A 419 -18.11 21.91 6.10
C GLY A 419 -18.74 23.10 5.38
N ARG A 420 -18.34 24.34 5.70
CA ARG A 420 -18.82 25.59 5.10
C ARG A 420 -17.70 26.33 4.37
N THR A 421 -17.06 25.68 3.40
CA THR A 421 -15.97 26.31 2.64
C THR A 421 -16.48 27.56 1.89
N GLY A 422 -15.70 28.64 1.91
CA GLY A 422 -16.06 29.91 1.26
C GLY A 422 -16.82 30.92 2.13
N THR A 423 -17.26 30.54 3.34
CA THR A 423 -17.79 31.50 4.31
C THR A 423 -16.68 32.30 4.97
N THR A 424 -16.84 33.62 5.03
CA THR A 424 -15.84 34.55 5.59
C THR A 424 -16.34 35.30 6.83
N SER A 425 -17.58 35.07 7.25
CA SER A 425 -18.18 35.77 8.39
C SER A 425 -18.59 34.82 9.52
N CYS A 426 -18.38 35.26 10.77
CA CYS A 426 -18.80 34.50 11.95
C CYS A 426 -20.33 34.31 12.00
N LEU A 427 -21.10 35.30 11.53
CA LEU A 427 -22.56 35.28 11.58
C LEU A 427 -23.16 34.13 10.76
N GLU A 428 -22.60 33.84 9.58
CA GLU A 428 -23.01 32.72 8.73
C GLU A 428 -22.72 31.35 9.36
N LEU A 429 -21.82 31.29 10.35
CA LEU A 429 -21.42 30.07 11.04
C LEU A 429 -22.12 29.89 12.40
N LYS A 430 -23.03 30.80 12.77
CA LYS A 430 -23.68 30.81 14.09
C LYS A 430 -24.40 29.50 14.43
N ASP A 431 -25.04 28.88 13.44
CA ASP A 431 -25.73 27.60 13.56
C ASP A 431 -24.79 26.42 13.86
N GLN A 432 -23.49 26.58 13.59
CA GLN A 432 -22.46 25.56 13.79
C GLN A 432 -21.81 25.62 15.17
N CYS A 433 -21.98 26.72 15.93
CA CYS A 433 -21.33 26.94 17.23
C CYS A 433 -21.68 25.88 18.30
N GLY A 434 -22.79 25.17 18.15
CA GLY A 434 -23.25 24.11 19.05
C GLY A 434 -22.68 22.72 18.75
N ARG A 435 -21.84 22.53 17.72
CA ARG A 435 -21.25 21.23 17.40
C ARG A 435 -20.01 20.93 18.25
N LEU A 436 -19.77 19.66 18.57
CA LEU A 436 -18.60 19.24 19.36
C LEU A 436 -17.27 19.61 18.68
N ASN A 437 -17.19 19.42 17.35
CA ASN A 437 -15.99 19.71 16.54
C ASN A 437 -15.79 21.19 16.19
N ALA A 438 -16.73 22.09 16.55
CA ALA A 438 -16.65 23.53 16.25
C ALA A 438 -15.74 24.32 17.22
N ARG A 439 -14.64 23.72 17.69
CA ARG A 439 -13.75 24.34 18.70
C ARG A 439 -13.02 25.56 18.16
N LEU A 440 -12.40 25.44 16.98
CA LEU A 440 -11.73 26.57 16.33
C LEU A 440 -12.73 27.69 16.00
N LEU A 441 -13.96 27.33 15.61
CA LEU A 441 -15.01 28.30 15.39
C LEU A 441 -15.33 29.11 16.66
N ARG A 442 -15.42 28.46 17.82
CA ARG A 442 -15.63 29.16 19.11
C ARG A 442 -14.43 30.02 19.53
N LEU A 443 -13.22 29.65 19.13
CA LEU A 443 -12.00 30.42 19.40
C LEU A 443 -11.99 31.74 18.64
N VAL A 444 -12.38 31.69 17.38
CA VAL A 444 -12.32 32.82 16.45
C VAL A 444 -13.60 33.66 16.53
N CYS A 445 -14.76 33.00 16.53
CA CYS A 445 -16.09 33.60 16.59
C CYS A 445 -16.68 33.57 18.00
N GLY A 446 -15.88 34.02 18.97
CA GLY A 446 -16.24 33.95 20.39
C GLY A 446 -17.50 34.74 20.75
N GLN A 447 -17.83 35.83 20.07
CA GLN A 447 -19.03 36.62 20.35
C GLN A 447 -20.28 36.00 19.74
N THR A 448 -20.24 35.66 18.44
CA THR A 448 -21.34 34.99 17.74
C THR A 448 -21.66 33.63 18.35
N CYS A 449 -20.63 32.89 18.78
CA CYS A 449 -20.82 31.65 19.51
C CYS A 449 -21.15 31.85 21.00
N GLY A 450 -21.25 33.07 21.52
CA GLY A 450 -21.68 33.34 22.90
C GLY A 450 -20.61 33.17 23.99
N CYS A 451 -19.34 32.93 23.67
CA CYS A 451 -18.24 32.90 24.65
C CYS A 451 -18.12 34.21 25.45
N THR A 452 -18.53 35.35 24.89
CA THR A 452 -18.51 36.66 25.57
C THR A 452 -19.80 37.00 26.32
N ASP A 453 -20.87 36.24 26.09
CA ASP A 453 -22.18 36.46 26.70
C ASP A 453 -22.36 35.52 27.90
N PRO A 454 -22.53 36.05 29.12
CA PRO A 454 -22.82 35.23 30.28
C PRO A 454 -24.17 34.53 30.18
N TYR A 455 -25.15 35.03 29.42
CA TYR A 455 -26.48 34.43 29.30
C TYR A 455 -26.65 33.54 28.08
N SER A 456 -25.57 33.19 27.38
CA SER A 456 -25.63 32.22 26.29
C SER A 456 -25.71 30.78 26.82
N SER A 457 -26.11 29.83 25.98
CA SER A 457 -26.14 28.41 26.35
C SER A 457 -24.76 27.98 26.89
N PRO A 458 -24.68 27.40 28.11
CA PRO A 458 -23.40 27.02 28.74
C PRO A 458 -22.60 25.94 28.01
N TRP A 459 -23.23 25.17 27.12
CA TRP A 459 -22.57 24.10 26.38
C TRP A 459 -21.41 24.60 25.53
N TYR A 460 -20.27 23.91 25.67
CA TYR A 460 -19.03 24.16 24.95
C TYR A 460 -18.42 25.54 25.17
N LYS A 461 -18.83 26.24 26.24
CA LYS A 461 -18.36 27.60 26.50
C LYS A 461 -17.19 27.66 27.48
N THR A 462 -16.23 26.77 27.28
CA THR A 462 -15.03 26.61 28.11
C THR A 462 -13.78 26.69 27.24
N GLU A 463 -12.60 26.87 27.84
CA GLU A 463 -11.32 26.96 27.10
C GLU A 463 -11.01 25.67 26.33
N THR A 464 -11.30 24.52 26.96
CA THR A 464 -11.17 23.17 26.38
C THR A 464 -11.98 22.96 25.12
N GLN A 465 -13.10 23.67 25.01
CA GLN A 465 -14.01 23.61 23.86
C GLN A 465 -13.82 24.78 22.90
N GLY A 466 -12.78 25.58 23.09
CA GLY A 466 -12.33 26.60 22.16
C GLY A 466 -12.70 28.03 22.52
N CYS A 467 -13.42 28.33 23.61
CA CYS A 467 -13.62 29.74 23.98
C CYS A 467 -12.32 30.35 24.53
N ALA A 468 -11.78 31.39 23.89
CA ALA A 468 -10.57 32.07 24.38
C ALA A 468 -10.74 32.59 25.82
N SER A 469 -9.69 32.49 26.63
CA SER A 469 -9.66 32.95 28.02
C SER A 469 -10.06 34.43 28.16
N THR A 470 -9.65 35.22 27.17
CA THR A 470 -9.97 36.64 27.04
C THR A 470 -11.43 36.92 26.70
N CYS A 471 -12.08 36.09 25.88
CA CYS A 471 -13.53 36.16 25.65
C CYS A 471 -14.30 35.80 26.93
N LEU A 472 -13.90 34.73 27.62
CA LEU A 472 -14.54 34.31 28.87
C LEU A 472 -14.40 35.37 29.96
N ARG A 473 -13.29 36.11 29.99
CA ARG A 473 -13.11 37.26 30.90
C ARG A 473 -14.10 38.39 30.62
N ILE A 474 -14.47 38.63 29.35
CA ILE A 474 -15.53 39.60 29.01
C ILE A 474 -16.87 39.13 29.60
N ALA A 475 -17.22 37.84 29.43
CA ALA A 475 -18.42 37.26 30.00
C ALA A 475 -18.44 37.36 31.54
N ARG A 476 -17.33 37.04 32.22
CA ARG A 476 -17.22 37.16 33.68
C ARG A 476 -17.39 38.60 34.18
N ARG A 477 -16.86 39.59 33.46
CA ARG A 477 -17.06 41.01 33.80
C ARG A 477 -18.53 41.42 33.66
N ALA A 478 -19.19 40.99 32.58
CA ALA A 478 -20.63 41.23 32.40
C ALA A 478 -21.48 40.52 33.46
N LEU A 479 -21.04 39.32 33.88
CA LEU A 479 -21.69 38.56 34.95
C LEU A 479 -21.57 39.25 36.31
N ALA A 480 -20.46 39.94 36.60
CA ALA A 480 -20.28 40.67 37.85
C ALA A 480 -21.36 41.72 38.10
N SER A 481 -21.90 42.34 37.04
CA SER A 481 -23.00 43.32 37.11
C SER A 481 -24.39 42.74 36.83
N SER A 482 -24.52 41.42 36.70
CA SER A 482 -25.82 40.75 36.53
C SER A 482 -26.63 40.77 37.84
N ARG A 483 -27.95 40.52 37.77
CA ARG A 483 -28.79 40.42 38.97
C ARG A 483 -28.65 39.03 39.59
N CYS A 484 -28.59 38.96 40.92
CA CYS A 484 -28.59 37.69 41.65
C CYS A 484 -30.02 37.12 41.73
N GLN A 485 -30.58 36.72 40.58
CA GLN A 485 -31.91 36.15 40.47
C GLN A 485 -31.90 34.99 39.49
N ASP A 486 -32.66 33.95 39.79
CA ASP A 486 -32.85 32.82 38.88
C ASP A 486 -33.60 33.26 37.60
N VAL A 487 -33.05 32.90 36.44
CA VAL A 487 -33.59 33.26 35.12
C VAL A 487 -33.77 32.02 34.26
N THR A 488 -35.02 31.64 34.01
CA THR A 488 -35.37 30.67 32.97
C THR A 488 -35.41 31.38 31.61
N SER A 489 -34.24 31.52 30.98
CA SER A 489 -34.08 32.19 29.67
C SER A 489 -34.05 31.21 28.49
N ASP A 490 -33.95 31.74 27.28
CA ASP A 490 -33.67 30.95 26.07
C ASP A 490 -32.40 30.09 26.21
N ALA A 491 -31.41 30.53 26.99
CA ALA A 491 -30.20 29.74 27.24
C ALA A 491 -30.42 28.55 28.18
N TRP A 492 -31.34 28.66 29.14
CA TRP A 492 -31.80 27.52 29.95
C TRP A 492 -32.43 26.46 29.05
N GLN A 493 -33.37 26.88 28.19
CA GLN A 493 -34.03 25.98 27.24
C GLN A 493 -33.03 25.37 26.24
N ALA A 494 -32.11 26.18 25.71
CA ALA A 494 -31.06 25.72 24.80
C ALA A 494 -30.10 24.73 25.46
N PHE A 495 -29.75 24.93 26.74
CA PHE A 495 -28.92 23.98 27.48
C PHE A 495 -29.59 22.61 27.55
N TRP A 496 -30.80 22.53 28.10
CA TRP A 496 -31.44 21.23 28.30
C TRP A 496 -31.88 20.56 27.00
N SER A 497 -32.33 21.32 26.00
CA SER A 497 -32.67 20.75 24.68
C SER A 497 -31.46 20.17 23.93
N LEU A 498 -30.26 20.70 24.16
CA LEU A 498 -29.04 20.18 23.57
C LEU A 498 -28.45 19.00 24.35
N TYR A 499 -28.83 18.80 25.62
CA TYR A 499 -28.21 17.79 26.48
C TYR A 499 -28.20 16.36 25.86
N PRO A 500 -29.29 15.85 25.25
CA PRO A 500 -29.27 14.54 24.59
C PRO A 500 -28.29 14.44 23.42
N ALA A 501 -28.13 15.52 22.65
CA ALA A 501 -27.17 15.54 21.56
C ALA A 501 -25.72 15.62 22.07
N VAL A 502 -25.48 16.40 23.12
CA VAL A 502 -24.16 16.54 23.75
C VAL A 502 -23.73 15.24 24.42
N ALA A 503 -24.62 14.58 25.17
CA ALA A 503 -24.34 13.32 25.83
C ALA A 503 -23.95 12.23 24.82
N ARG A 504 -24.72 12.09 23.73
CA ARG A 504 -24.39 11.16 22.63
C ARG A 504 -23.05 11.49 21.98
N ALA A 505 -22.78 12.77 21.72
CA ALA A 505 -21.52 13.20 21.13
C ALA A 505 -20.32 12.97 22.06
N TYR A 506 -20.51 13.06 23.38
CA TYR A 506 -19.45 12.94 24.38
C TYR A 506 -19.13 11.48 24.73
N PHE A 507 -20.15 10.62 24.86
CA PHE A 507 -19.98 9.22 25.24
C PHE A 507 -19.95 8.24 24.06
N GLY A 508 -20.32 8.70 22.86
CA GLY A 508 -20.40 7.88 21.65
C GLY A 508 -21.73 7.14 21.49
N GLU A 509 -22.02 6.68 20.28
CA GLU A 509 -23.31 6.03 19.93
C GLU A 509 -23.49 4.62 20.53
N GLY A 510 -22.45 4.02 21.11
CA GLY A 510 -22.45 2.62 21.54
C GLY A 510 -22.99 2.34 22.96
N SER A 511 -23.20 3.35 23.81
CA SER A 511 -23.65 3.15 25.19
C SER A 511 -25.14 3.46 25.39
N GLN A 512 -25.94 2.42 25.11
CA GLN A 512 -27.22 1.97 25.72
C GLN A 512 -28.38 2.96 25.91
N ALA A 513 -29.57 2.53 25.45
CA ALA A 513 -30.89 3.13 25.63
C ALA A 513 -31.22 3.57 27.07
N ASP A 514 -30.59 2.96 28.08
CA ASP A 514 -30.73 3.35 29.49
C ASP A 514 -30.20 4.78 29.74
N LEU A 515 -29.14 5.18 29.03
CA LEU A 515 -28.58 6.53 29.11
C LEU A 515 -29.54 7.56 28.52
N GLU A 516 -30.21 7.23 27.42
CA GLU A 516 -31.21 8.12 26.81
C GLU A 516 -32.42 8.34 27.70
N ALA A 517 -32.88 7.29 28.41
CA ALA A 517 -33.99 7.39 29.35
C ALA A 517 -33.67 8.32 30.52
N VAL A 518 -32.48 8.17 31.13
CA VAL A 518 -32.04 9.02 32.25
C VAL A 518 -31.85 10.47 31.80
N VAL A 519 -31.24 10.70 30.63
CA VAL A 519 -31.11 12.05 30.06
C VAL A 519 -32.48 12.65 29.80
N GLY A 520 -33.39 11.90 29.17
CA GLY A 520 -34.74 12.37 28.84
C GLY A 520 -35.52 12.82 30.08
N GLN A 521 -35.51 12.01 31.13
CA GLN A 521 -36.16 12.35 32.41
C GLN A 521 -35.54 13.58 33.06
N THR A 522 -34.22 13.70 33.04
CA THR A 522 -33.52 14.88 33.57
C THR A 522 -33.91 16.14 32.80
N VAL A 523 -33.93 16.07 31.47
CA VAL A 523 -34.32 17.19 30.59
C VAL A 523 -35.77 17.61 30.83
N GLU A 524 -36.71 16.66 30.88
CA GLU A 524 -38.12 16.95 31.14
C GLU A 524 -38.34 17.61 32.50
N THR A 525 -37.65 17.10 33.53
CA THR A 525 -37.70 17.68 34.87
C THR A 525 -37.16 19.10 34.86
N MET A 526 -35.96 19.33 34.34
CA MET A 526 -35.33 20.66 34.33
C MET A 526 -36.07 21.69 33.49
N LEU A 527 -36.69 21.27 32.38
CA LEU A 527 -37.51 22.16 31.55
C LEU A 527 -38.86 22.49 32.21
N SER A 528 -39.44 21.58 32.98
CA SER A 528 -40.73 21.80 33.65
C SER A 528 -40.62 22.60 34.95
N THR A 529 -39.57 22.38 35.74
CA THR A 529 -39.38 23.06 37.04
C THR A 529 -38.50 24.30 36.97
N GLY A 530 -37.76 24.50 35.87
CA GLY A 530 -36.78 25.58 35.77
C GLY A 530 -35.63 25.42 36.78
N CYS A 531 -35.08 26.55 37.25
CA CYS A 531 -33.93 26.57 38.15
C CYS A 531 -34.13 25.77 39.44
N GLU A 532 -35.35 25.69 39.98
CA GLU A 532 -35.65 24.92 41.20
C GLU A 532 -35.34 23.42 41.03
N GLY A 533 -35.33 22.91 39.80
CA GLY A 533 -34.94 21.53 39.49
C GLY A 533 -33.51 21.20 39.94
N LEU A 534 -32.61 22.20 39.98
CA LEU A 534 -31.23 22.03 40.44
C LEU A 534 -31.14 21.72 41.93
N ILE A 535 -32.14 22.11 42.73
CA ILE A 535 -32.19 21.79 44.16
C ILE A 535 -32.49 20.30 44.36
N GLY A 536 -33.42 19.76 43.57
CA GLY A 536 -33.80 18.34 43.61
C GLY A 536 -32.78 17.42 42.94
N PHE A 537 -32.12 17.91 41.89
CA PHE A 537 -31.17 17.16 41.05
C PHE A 537 -29.89 17.98 40.84
N PRO A 538 -29.05 18.17 41.89
CA PRO A 538 -27.89 19.06 41.84
C PRO A 538 -26.74 18.53 40.97
N LYS A 539 -26.73 17.22 40.70
CA LYS A 539 -25.64 16.53 40.04
C LYS A 539 -26.13 15.78 38.80
N ASP A 540 -25.34 15.83 37.75
CA ASP A 540 -25.53 14.99 36.58
C ASP A 540 -25.14 13.54 36.90
N THR A 541 -26.06 12.60 36.68
CA THR A 541 -25.83 11.18 37.00
C THR A 541 -24.91 10.48 36.02
N ILE A 542 -24.68 11.04 34.83
CA ILE A 542 -23.92 10.38 33.76
C ILE A 542 -22.46 10.85 33.75
N MET A 543 -22.23 12.16 33.81
CA MET A 543 -20.93 12.80 33.85
C MET A 543 -20.36 12.87 35.27
N ASP A 544 -21.19 12.65 36.30
CA ASP A 544 -20.84 12.77 37.71
C ASP A 544 -20.34 14.18 38.08
N VAL A 545 -20.98 15.22 37.53
CA VAL A 545 -20.62 16.64 37.72
C VAL A 545 -21.77 17.43 38.31
N GLU A 546 -21.49 18.35 39.24
CA GLU A 546 -22.49 19.28 39.75
C GLU A 546 -22.86 20.33 38.70
N TRP A 547 -24.15 20.47 38.42
CA TRP A 547 -24.63 21.41 37.40
C TRP A 547 -24.27 22.86 37.72
N CYS A 548 -24.35 23.22 38.99
CA CYS A 548 -24.08 24.57 39.47
C CYS A 548 -22.61 24.96 39.34
N GLU A 549 -21.67 24.01 39.43
CA GLU A 549 -20.22 24.23 39.29
C GLU A 549 -19.75 24.06 37.83
N GLY A 550 -20.49 23.27 37.05
CA GLY A 550 -20.21 23.00 35.65
C GLY A 550 -19.03 22.05 35.44
N MET A 551 -18.73 21.78 34.17
CA MET A 551 -17.64 20.88 33.79
C MET A 551 -16.60 21.67 33.00
N PRO A 552 -15.40 21.96 33.54
CA PRO A 552 -14.38 22.75 32.85
C PRO A 552 -14.00 22.21 31.45
N ASP A 553 -14.19 20.92 31.22
CA ASP A 553 -13.94 20.25 29.95
C ASP A 553 -15.09 20.34 28.94
N LEU A 554 -16.28 20.79 29.32
CA LEU A 554 -17.47 20.67 28.47
C LEU A 554 -18.45 21.85 28.54
N PHE A 555 -18.81 22.37 29.72
CA PHE A 555 -19.81 23.43 29.86
C PHE A 555 -19.57 24.33 31.06
N ARG A 556 -20.04 25.59 30.99
CA ARG A 556 -19.93 26.53 32.11
C ARG A 556 -20.88 26.19 33.26
N PRO A 557 -20.54 26.53 34.52
CA PRO A 557 -21.42 26.40 35.69
C PRO A 557 -22.81 26.99 35.44
N LEU A 558 -23.91 26.32 35.81
CA LEU A 558 -25.28 26.86 35.67
C LEU A 558 -25.61 27.96 36.70
N ALA A 559 -24.77 28.17 37.71
CA ALA A 559 -24.97 29.17 38.75
C ALA A 559 -25.09 30.63 38.24
N HIS A 560 -24.67 30.92 37.01
CA HIS A 560 -24.90 32.24 36.41
C HIS A 560 -26.34 32.43 35.87
N LEU A 561 -27.03 31.35 35.52
CA LEU A 561 -28.45 31.38 35.14
C LEU A 561 -29.35 31.22 36.36
N CYS A 562 -28.93 30.39 37.32
CA CYS A 562 -29.71 30.02 38.49
C CYS A 562 -28.94 30.27 39.81
N PRO A 563 -28.51 31.53 40.09
CA PRO A 563 -27.68 31.81 41.26
C PRO A 563 -28.34 31.51 42.60
N GLN A 564 -29.66 31.66 42.73
CA GLN A 564 -30.37 31.40 43.98
C GLN A 564 -30.52 29.91 44.21
N SER A 565 -30.97 29.16 43.20
CA SER A 565 -31.06 27.68 43.27
C SER A 565 -29.71 27.01 43.45
N CYS A 566 -28.62 27.62 42.95
CA CYS A 566 -27.24 27.17 43.17
C CYS A 566 -26.61 27.69 44.47
N GLY A 567 -27.37 28.38 45.33
CA GLY A 567 -26.91 28.79 46.67
C GLY A 567 -25.94 29.97 46.71
N CYS A 568 -25.79 30.75 45.63
CA CYS A 568 -24.90 31.91 45.59
C CYS A 568 -25.24 33.00 46.61
N THR A 569 -26.49 33.06 47.10
CA THR A 569 -26.95 34.02 48.11
C THR A 569 -26.71 33.58 49.54
N SER A 570 -26.42 32.29 49.77
CA SER A 570 -26.33 31.69 51.11
C SER A 570 -24.89 31.37 51.52
N PHE A 571 -23.90 31.85 50.76
CA PHE A 571 -22.50 31.52 50.97
C PHE A 571 -21.90 32.34 52.11
N SER A 572 -21.37 31.69 53.14
CA SER A 572 -20.74 32.34 54.30
C SER A 572 -19.24 32.69 54.09
N GLY A 573 -18.70 32.41 52.90
CA GLY A 573 -17.29 32.60 52.54
C GLY A 573 -17.09 33.51 51.32
N PRO A 574 -15.87 33.59 50.75
CA PRO A 574 -15.66 34.32 49.51
C PRO A 574 -16.55 33.74 48.41
N LEU A 575 -17.32 34.62 47.75
CA LEU A 575 -18.28 34.22 46.72
C LEU A 575 -17.56 33.39 45.64
N PRO A 576 -18.06 32.19 45.30
CA PRO A 576 -17.47 31.37 44.25
C PRO A 576 -17.37 32.13 42.93
N SER A 577 -16.29 31.89 42.17
CA SER A 577 -16.00 32.62 40.93
C SER A 577 -17.05 32.41 39.81
N PHE A 578 -17.92 31.41 39.98
CA PHE A 578 -19.03 31.11 39.08
C PHE A 578 -20.34 31.81 39.43
N CYS A 579 -20.44 32.44 40.60
CA CYS A 579 -21.62 33.20 41.00
C CYS A 579 -21.57 34.65 40.51
N PRO A 580 -22.71 35.28 40.18
CA PRO A 580 -22.81 36.71 39.95
C PRO A 580 -22.23 37.54 41.10
N GLY A 581 -21.41 38.53 40.79
CA GLY A 581 -20.81 39.41 41.81
C GLY A 581 -21.85 40.14 42.68
N SER A 582 -23.06 40.36 42.16
CA SER A 582 -24.19 40.94 42.90
C SER A 582 -24.77 40.02 43.98
N CYS A 583 -24.39 38.74 44.03
CA CYS A 583 -24.80 37.80 45.07
C CYS A 583 -24.00 37.94 46.38
N ALA A 584 -22.87 38.65 46.35
CA ALA A 584 -22.08 38.95 47.55
C ALA A 584 -22.74 40.10 48.33
N SER A 585 -23.90 39.84 48.95
CA SER A 585 -24.60 40.78 49.84
C SER A 585 -24.16 40.68 51.28
#